data_AF-A0A7J0F1Z1-F1
#
_entry.id   AF-A0A7J0F1Z1-F1
#
_cell.length_a   1.000
_cell.length_b   1.000
_cell.length_c   1.000
_cell.angle_alpha   90.00
_cell.angle_beta   90.00
_cell.angle_gamma   90.00
#
_symmetry.space_group_name_H-M   'P 1'
#
loop_
_entity.id
_entity.type
_entity.pdbx_description
1 polymer ?
#
loop_
_entity_poly.entity_id
_entity_poly.type
_entity_poly.pdbx_seq_one_letter_code
_entity_poly.pdbx_strand_id
1 'polypeptide(L)'
;MSKINSNGAPKQNLSPSKRVPTPGKATILAMGKAFPRQLLHQNCLVEGYIRDTKCEDMVIKEKLERLCKTTTVKTRYTVMSKEILDKYPELATEGSPTIKQRLEIANPAVLEMAMEASLACIKEWGGSAQDITHIVYVSSSEIRLPGGDLYLASELGLRNDVGRVMLYFLGCYGGVTGLRVAKDIAENNPGCRVLLTTSETTILGFRPPNKARPYDLVGAALFGDGAAAAIIGTDPLLASVDE
;
A
#
# COMPACT_ATOMS: atom_id res chain seq x y z
N MET A 1 35.56 19.86 23.93
CA MET A 1 36.37 18.62 24.01
C MET A 1 36.43 17.97 22.64
N SER A 2 37.65 17.64 22.21
CA SER A 2 38.12 17.28 20.87
C SER A 2 37.37 16.12 20.19
N LYS A 3 37.03 16.28 18.90
CA LYS A 3 36.69 15.19 17.97
C LYS A 3 37.70 15.19 16.81
N ILE A 4 38.89 14.67 17.07
CA ILE A 4 39.94 14.45 16.06
C ILE A 4 40.10 12.93 15.90
N ASN A 5 40.04 12.42 14.66
CA ASN A 5 40.50 11.07 14.34
C ASN A 5 42.04 11.09 14.17
N SER A 6 42.68 9.94 14.38
CA SER A 6 44.15 9.73 14.48
C SER A 6 45.04 10.25 13.35
N ASN A 7 44.49 10.83 12.27
CA ASN A 7 45.24 11.35 11.12
C ASN A 7 45.01 12.85 10.84
N GLY A 8 44.45 13.63 11.76
CA GLY A 8 44.44 15.11 11.66
C GLY A 8 43.64 15.72 10.49
N ALA A 9 42.85 14.94 9.74
CA ALA A 9 41.99 15.45 8.69
C ALA A 9 40.56 15.72 9.19
N PRO A 10 39.90 16.80 8.73
CA PRO A 10 38.50 17.06 9.06
C PRO A 10 37.62 15.93 8.51
N LYS A 11 36.71 15.40 9.34
CA LYS A 11 35.67 14.46 8.89
C LYS A 11 34.80 15.17 7.87
N GLN A 12 34.99 14.87 6.58
CA GLN A 12 34.04 15.23 5.55
C GLN A 12 32.73 14.50 5.83
N ASN A 13 31.74 15.23 6.33
CA ASN A 13 30.36 14.79 6.28
C ASN A 13 29.97 14.72 4.80
N LEU A 14 30.07 13.54 4.21
CA LEU A 14 29.48 13.24 2.91
C LEU A 14 27.97 13.42 3.06
N SER A 15 27.46 14.58 2.63
CA SER A 15 26.04 14.73 2.34
C SER A 15 25.64 13.67 1.32
N PRO A 16 24.44 13.07 1.42
CA PRO A 16 23.99 12.15 0.38
C PRO A 16 23.97 12.93 -0.92
N SER A 17 24.82 12.55 -1.89
CA SER A 17 24.87 13.21 -3.19
C SER A 17 23.48 13.13 -3.80
N LYS A 18 22.77 14.27 -3.91
CA LYS A 18 21.53 14.33 -4.67
C LYS A 18 21.88 13.88 -6.09
N ARG A 19 21.39 12.70 -6.50
CA ARG A 19 21.59 12.21 -7.86
C ARG A 19 20.95 13.22 -8.80
N VAL A 20 21.74 13.77 -9.71
CA VAL A 20 21.24 14.69 -10.73
C VAL A 20 20.30 13.91 -11.65
N PRO A 21 19.07 14.38 -11.87
CA PRO A 21 18.12 13.77 -12.80
C PRO A 21 18.74 13.64 -14.20
N THR A 22 18.56 12.49 -14.85
CA THR A 22 18.93 12.35 -16.26
C THR A 22 17.81 12.95 -17.11
N PRO A 23 18.10 13.91 -18.02
CA PRO A 23 17.08 14.51 -18.87
C PRO A 23 16.26 13.45 -19.63
N GLY A 24 14.94 13.64 -19.68
CA GLY A 24 14.00 12.74 -20.34
C GLY A 24 13.83 11.37 -19.69
N LYS A 25 14.42 11.09 -18.52
CA LYS A 25 14.21 9.85 -17.77
C LYS A 25 13.22 10.03 -16.64
N ALA A 26 12.32 9.04 -16.49
CA ALA A 26 11.34 9.05 -15.42
C ALA A 26 12.03 9.05 -14.05
N THR A 27 11.56 9.93 -13.18
CA THR A 27 12.05 10.12 -11.83
C THR A 27 10.88 10.10 -10.86
N ILE A 28 11.05 9.47 -9.70
CA ILE A 28 10.09 9.57 -8.59
C ILE A 28 10.30 10.94 -7.92
N LEU A 29 9.28 11.79 -7.97
CA LEU A 29 9.32 13.17 -7.50
C LEU A 29 8.89 13.29 -6.03
N ALA A 30 7.99 12.41 -5.60
CA ALA A 30 7.49 12.34 -4.23
C ALA A 30 6.91 10.95 -3.96
N MET A 31 6.78 10.61 -2.68
CA MET A 31 6.06 9.42 -2.24
C MET A 31 5.07 9.76 -1.13
N GLY A 32 4.02 8.96 -1.00
CA GLY A 32 3.07 9.02 0.10
C GLY A 32 2.69 7.63 0.56
N LYS A 33 2.20 7.51 1.78
CA LYS A 33 1.73 6.25 2.35
C LYS A 33 0.59 6.50 3.32
N ALA A 34 -0.28 5.52 3.45
CA ALA A 34 -1.37 5.52 4.41
C ALA A 34 -1.66 4.10 4.89
N PHE A 35 -2.27 4.01 6.07
CA PHE A 35 -2.58 2.76 6.73
C PHE A 35 -3.95 2.88 7.42
N PRO A 36 -4.71 1.79 7.57
CA PRO A 36 -5.94 1.84 8.34
C PRO A 36 -5.61 2.06 9.82
N ARG A 37 -6.62 2.44 10.61
CA ARG A 37 -6.41 2.87 12.01
C ARG A 37 -6.02 1.74 12.95
N GLN A 38 -6.48 0.52 12.69
CA GLN A 38 -6.26 -0.60 13.61
C GLN A 38 -4.85 -1.17 13.44
N LEU A 39 -4.09 -1.09 14.53
CA LEU A 39 -2.75 -1.65 14.66
C LEU A 39 -2.81 -2.99 15.40
N LEU A 40 -2.37 -4.06 14.74
CA LEU A 40 -2.25 -5.39 15.30
C LEU A 40 -0.78 -5.70 15.61
N HIS A 41 -0.48 -5.99 16.88
CA HIS A 41 0.83 -6.51 17.27
C HIS A 41 0.92 -8.01 16.98
N GLN A 42 2.06 -8.46 16.46
CA GLN A 42 2.24 -9.85 16.03
C GLN A 42 2.10 -10.86 17.18
N ASN A 43 2.50 -10.47 18.39
CA ASN A 43 2.34 -11.28 19.60
C ASN A 43 0.88 -11.48 20.02
N CYS A 44 -0.03 -10.59 19.59
CA CYS A 44 -1.46 -10.69 19.88
C CYS A 44 -2.25 -11.38 18.75
N LEU A 45 -1.65 -11.60 17.57
CA LEU A 45 -2.39 -12.16 16.43
C LEU A 45 -2.98 -13.52 16.78
N VAL A 46 -2.19 -14.45 17.33
CA VAL A 46 -2.61 -15.85 17.47
C VAL A 46 -3.89 -15.93 18.29
N GLU A 47 -3.88 -15.35 19.50
CA GLU A 47 -5.05 -15.38 20.38
C GLU A 47 -6.25 -14.66 19.76
N GLY A 48 -6.03 -13.51 19.10
CA GLY A 48 -7.09 -12.79 18.42
C GLY A 48 -7.72 -13.60 17.29
N TYR A 49 -6.90 -14.09 16.36
CA TYR A 49 -7.33 -14.84 15.19
C TYR A 49 -8.04 -16.14 15.57
N ILE A 50 -7.52 -16.88 16.55
CA ILE A 50 -8.11 -18.12 17.03
C ILE A 50 -9.46 -17.86 17.71
N ARG A 51 -9.55 -16.84 18.57
CA ARG A 51 -10.80 -16.42 19.21
C ARG A 51 -11.84 -15.99 18.17
N ASP A 52 -11.43 -15.15 17.23
CA ASP A 52 -12.33 -14.52 16.26
C ASP A 52 -12.84 -15.52 15.21
N THR A 53 -12.05 -16.58 14.92
CA THR A 53 -12.45 -17.68 14.02
C THR A 53 -13.02 -18.91 14.76
N LYS A 54 -13.13 -18.85 16.10
CA LYS A 54 -13.61 -19.95 16.96
C LYS A 54 -12.90 -21.28 16.69
N CYS A 55 -11.59 -21.23 16.43
CA CYS A 55 -10.80 -22.41 16.10
C CYS A 55 -10.28 -23.10 17.38
N GLU A 56 -10.75 -24.30 17.71
CA GLU A 56 -10.28 -25.03 18.90
C GLU A 56 -9.07 -25.95 18.63
N ASP A 57 -8.57 -25.96 17.39
CA ASP A 57 -7.49 -26.87 17.00
C ASP A 57 -6.11 -26.40 17.47
N MET A 58 -5.55 -27.14 18.43
CA MET A 58 -4.25 -26.86 19.03
C MET A 58 -3.08 -26.94 18.04
N VAL A 59 -3.15 -27.83 17.05
CA VAL A 59 -2.08 -27.97 16.04
C VAL A 59 -2.06 -26.75 15.13
N ILE A 60 -3.23 -26.23 14.76
CA ILE A 60 -3.33 -24.98 14.00
C ILE A 60 -2.79 -23.81 14.81
N LYS A 61 -3.17 -23.71 16.10
CA LYS A 61 -2.67 -22.66 17.00
C LYS A 61 -1.14 -22.68 17.11
N GLU A 62 -0.54 -23.82 17.43
CA GLU A 62 0.92 -23.98 17.55
C GLU A 62 1.65 -23.65 16.24
N LYS A 63 1.11 -24.06 15.09
CA LYS A 63 1.67 -23.70 13.79
C LYS A 63 1.64 -22.20 13.56
N LEU A 64 0.52 -21.54 13.86
CA LEU A 64 0.40 -20.10 13.71
C LEU A 64 1.34 -19.35 14.67
N GLU A 65 1.49 -19.80 15.91
CA GLU A 65 2.48 -19.25 16.85
C GLU A 65 3.90 -19.35 16.31
N ARG A 66 4.28 -20.53 15.78
CA ARG A 66 5.58 -20.74 15.18
C ARG A 66 5.79 -19.81 13.99
N LEU A 67 4.78 -19.66 13.12
CA LEU A 67 4.85 -18.72 12.00
C LEU A 67 5.06 -17.30 12.51
N CYS A 68 4.21 -16.80 13.41
CA CYS A 68 4.34 -15.46 13.98
C CYS A 68 5.71 -15.18 14.62
N LYS A 69 6.29 -16.17 15.33
CA LYS A 69 7.63 -16.07 15.94
C LYS A 69 8.78 -16.09 14.92
N THR A 70 8.60 -16.78 13.79
CA THR A 70 9.62 -16.92 12.75
C THR A 70 9.55 -15.84 11.68
N THR A 71 8.41 -15.19 11.51
CA THR A 71 8.31 -13.97 10.71
C THR A 71 9.07 -12.82 11.37
N THR A 72 9.58 -11.88 10.58
CA THR A 72 10.19 -10.63 11.08
C THR A 72 9.17 -9.52 11.35
N VAL A 73 7.88 -9.80 11.17
CA VAL A 73 6.77 -8.85 11.32
C VAL A 73 6.55 -8.56 12.80
N LYS A 74 6.60 -7.29 13.19
CA LYS A 74 6.33 -6.85 14.58
C LYS A 74 4.90 -6.34 14.75
N THR A 75 4.45 -5.54 13.79
CA THR A 75 3.13 -4.92 13.77
C THR A 75 2.59 -4.91 12.35
N ARG A 76 1.27 -4.93 12.23
CA ARG A 76 0.54 -4.76 10.98
C ARG A 76 -0.63 -3.83 11.19
N TYR A 77 -0.99 -3.11 10.15
CA TYR A 77 -2.26 -2.41 10.12
C TYR A 77 -3.29 -3.29 9.43
N THR A 78 -4.53 -3.30 9.91
CA THR A 78 -5.61 -4.11 9.33
C THR A 78 -6.90 -3.31 9.26
N VAL A 79 -7.68 -3.50 8.20
CA VAL A 79 -9.08 -3.05 8.14
C VAL A 79 -9.96 -4.00 8.94
N MET A 80 -9.65 -5.30 8.92
CA MET A 80 -10.41 -6.31 9.66
C MET A 80 -10.40 -6.02 11.16
N SER A 81 -11.60 -5.96 11.75
CA SER A 81 -11.82 -5.61 13.16
C SER A 81 -12.87 -6.53 13.79
N LYS A 82 -12.97 -6.49 15.12
CA LYS A 82 -14.02 -7.21 15.85
C LYS A 82 -15.40 -6.72 15.46
N GLU A 83 -15.58 -5.41 15.30
CA GLU A 83 -16.85 -4.78 14.92
C GLU A 83 -17.32 -5.26 13.53
N ILE A 84 -16.38 -5.44 12.60
CA ILE A 84 -16.67 -6.01 11.28
C ILE A 84 -17.14 -7.46 11.41
N LEU A 85 -16.48 -8.27 12.24
CA LEU A 85 -16.86 -9.67 12.45
C LEU A 85 -18.17 -9.83 13.24
N ASP A 86 -18.46 -8.91 14.16
CA ASP A 86 -19.74 -8.89 14.88
C ASP A 86 -20.88 -8.49 13.92
N LYS A 87 -20.62 -7.61 12.95
CA LYS A 87 -21.58 -7.22 11.89
C LYS A 87 -21.74 -8.30 10.81
N TYR A 88 -20.66 -9.00 10.45
CA TYR A 88 -20.61 -10.01 9.40
C TYR A 88 -19.98 -11.32 9.90
N PRO A 89 -20.66 -12.05 10.81
CA PRO A 89 -20.12 -13.27 11.43
C PRO A 89 -19.84 -14.40 10.43
N GLU A 90 -20.50 -14.38 9.27
CA GLU A 90 -20.27 -15.32 8.18
C GLU A 90 -18.83 -15.24 7.62
N LEU A 91 -18.11 -14.12 7.79
CA LEU A 91 -16.71 -13.99 7.37
C LEU A 91 -15.75 -14.91 8.15
N ALA A 92 -16.14 -15.24 9.39
CA ALA A 92 -15.45 -16.18 10.27
C ALA A 92 -16.05 -17.59 10.21
N THR A 93 -16.91 -17.88 9.24
CA THR A 93 -17.54 -19.20 9.06
C THR A 93 -17.12 -19.80 7.72
N GLU A 94 -16.62 -21.02 7.75
CA GLU A 94 -16.19 -21.72 6.53
C GLU A 94 -17.41 -22.17 5.69
N GLY A 95 -17.26 -22.12 4.36
CA GLY A 95 -18.28 -22.57 3.40
C GLY A 95 -19.37 -21.53 3.08
N SER A 96 -19.43 -20.42 3.81
CA SER A 96 -20.39 -19.35 3.55
C SER A 96 -20.00 -18.48 2.35
N PRO A 97 -20.93 -18.17 1.42
CA PRO A 97 -20.68 -17.20 0.35
C PRO A 97 -20.57 -15.80 0.94
N THR A 98 -19.39 -15.19 0.84
CA THR A 98 -19.04 -13.96 1.57
C THR A 98 -18.53 -12.83 0.68
N ILE A 99 -18.49 -13.01 -0.65
CA ILE A 99 -17.87 -12.05 -1.56
C ILE A 99 -18.55 -10.68 -1.51
N LYS A 100 -19.88 -10.62 -1.34
CA LYS A 100 -20.63 -9.37 -1.27
C LYS A 100 -20.18 -8.53 -0.07
N GLN A 101 -20.20 -9.11 1.12
CA GLN A 101 -19.79 -8.45 2.37
C GLN A 101 -18.32 -8.01 2.30
N ARG A 102 -17.46 -8.89 1.76
CA ARG A 102 -16.04 -8.57 1.60
C ARG A 102 -15.82 -7.36 0.70
N LEU A 103 -16.57 -7.24 -0.40
CA LEU A 103 -16.48 -6.07 -1.29
C LEU A 103 -17.13 -4.82 -0.70
N GLU A 104 -18.22 -4.96 0.07
CA GLU A 104 -18.84 -3.85 0.83
C GLU A 104 -17.85 -3.21 1.81
N ILE A 105 -16.92 -3.99 2.36
CA ILE A 105 -15.88 -3.52 3.29
C ILE A 105 -14.62 -3.07 2.54
N ALA A 106 -14.14 -3.89 1.60
CA ALA A 106 -12.84 -3.69 0.99
C ALA A 106 -12.83 -2.49 0.03
N ASN A 107 -13.86 -2.32 -0.81
CA ASN A 107 -13.92 -1.25 -1.81
C ASN A 107 -13.83 0.17 -1.20
N PRO A 108 -14.56 0.52 -0.12
CA PRO A 108 -14.37 1.83 0.52
C PRO A 108 -13.03 1.92 1.25
N ALA A 109 -12.58 0.86 1.92
CA ALA A 109 -11.33 0.89 2.68
C ALA A 109 -10.09 1.12 1.80
N VAL A 110 -9.99 0.46 0.64
CA VAL A 110 -8.89 0.70 -0.30
C VAL A 110 -8.93 2.10 -0.90
N LEU A 111 -10.13 2.66 -1.11
CA LEU A 111 -10.29 4.02 -1.62
C LEU A 111 -9.85 5.05 -0.58
N GLU A 112 -10.25 4.90 0.68
CA GLU A 112 -9.86 5.78 1.78
C GLU A 112 -8.33 5.80 1.96
N MET A 113 -7.69 4.63 2.07
CA MET A 113 -6.23 4.54 2.19
C MET A 113 -5.52 5.10 0.94
N ALA A 114 -6.05 4.83 -0.25
CA ALA A 114 -5.48 5.35 -1.49
C ALA A 114 -5.55 6.88 -1.55
N MET A 115 -6.66 7.46 -1.12
CA MET A 115 -6.87 8.90 -1.06
C MET A 115 -5.87 9.54 -0.09
N GLU A 116 -5.75 9.02 1.13
CA GLU A 116 -4.79 9.52 2.11
C GLU A 116 -3.33 9.43 1.62
N ALA A 117 -2.94 8.29 1.03
CA ALA A 117 -1.60 8.11 0.48
C ALA A 117 -1.32 9.08 -0.67
N SER A 118 -2.30 9.27 -1.56
CA SER A 118 -2.18 10.17 -2.71
C SER A 118 -2.10 11.63 -2.27
N LEU A 119 -2.94 12.05 -1.31
CA LEU A 119 -2.87 13.41 -0.74
C LEU A 119 -1.52 13.68 -0.05
N ALA A 120 -1.00 12.71 0.71
CA ALA A 120 0.32 12.83 1.31
C ALA A 120 1.42 12.97 0.25
N CYS A 121 1.32 12.20 -0.83
CA CYS A 121 2.26 12.25 -1.96
C CYS A 121 2.20 13.58 -2.71
N ILE A 122 1.01 14.10 -3.00
CA ILE A 122 0.80 15.38 -3.68
C ILE A 122 1.33 16.53 -2.82
N LYS A 123 1.07 16.47 -1.50
CA LYS A 123 1.60 17.44 -0.55
C LYS A 123 3.13 17.43 -0.50
N GLU A 124 3.76 16.25 -0.49
CA GLU A 124 5.22 16.13 -0.54
C GLU A 124 5.79 16.65 -1.87
N TRP A 125 5.10 16.42 -2.99
CA TRP A 125 5.49 16.91 -4.29
C TRP A 125 5.42 18.44 -4.41
N GLY A 126 4.45 19.07 -3.73
CA GLY A 126 4.24 20.52 -3.76
C GLY A 126 3.54 21.05 -5.01
N GLY A 127 3.05 20.16 -5.89
CA GLY A 127 2.23 20.51 -7.05
C GLY A 127 0.73 20.49 -6.77
N SER A 128 -0.08 20.77 -7.79
CA SER A 128 -1.53 20.70 -7.72
C SER A 128 -2.06 19.35 -8.19
N ALA A 129 -3.21 18.92 -7.65
CA ALA A 129 -3.96 17.78 -8.19
C ALA A 129 -4.34 18.00 -9.68
N GLN A 130 -4.52 19.26 -10.10
CA GLN A 130 -4.81 19.62 -11.49
C GLN A 130 -3.62 19.39 -12.43
N ASP A 131 -2.40 19.34 -11.91
CA ASP A 131 -1.19 19.12 -12.71
C ASP A 131 -0.97 17.62 -13.01
N ILE A 132 -1.75 16.73 -12.39
CA ILE A 132 -1.69 15.29 -12.60
C ILE A 132 -2.38 14.97 -13.92
N THR A 133 -1.58 14.53 -14.88
CA THR A 133 -2.02 14.17 -16.23
C THR A 133 -2.52 12.73 -16.33
N HIS A 134 -1.98 11.83 -15.51
CA HIS A 134 -2.27 10.41 -15.55
C HIS A 134 -2.35 9.82 -14.15
N ILE A 135 -3.18 8.80 -13.98
CA ILE A 135 -3.24 7.97 -12.79
C ILE A 135 -3.08 6.50 -13.17
N VAL A 136 -2.16 5.81 -12.49
CA VAL A 136 -2.00 4.36 -12.53
C VAL A 136 -2.45 3.83 -11.18
N TYR A 137 -3.58 3.14 -11.13
CA TYR A 137 -4.10 2.57 -9.89
C TYR A 137 -3.93 1.07 -9.87
N VAL A 138 -3.42 0.54 -8.77
CA VAL A 138 -3.16 -0.88 -8.59
C VAL A 138 -3.85 -1.37 -7.33
N SER A 139 -4.70 -2.39 -7.49
CA SER A 139 -5.28 -3.09 -6.35
C SER A 139 -5.66 -4.52 -6.71
N SER A 140 -5.44 -5.44 -5.79
CA SER A 140 -5.94 -6.81 -5.83
C SER A 140 -7.09 -7.02 -4.84
N SER A 141 -7.49 -5.95 -4.14
CA SER A 141 -8.38 -5.98 -2.99
C SER A 141 -9.76 -5.37 -3.25
N GLU A 142 -10.04 -4.97 -4.48
CA GLU A 142 -11.35 -4.47 -4.90
C GLU A 142 -11.79 -5.09 -6.22
N ILE A 143 -13.12 -5.17 -6.40
CA ILE A 143 -13.77 -5.65 -7.62
C ILE A 143 -15.02 -4.80 -7.83
N ARG A 144 -14.97 -3.84 -8.76
CA ARG A 144 -16.08 -2.94 -9.08
C ARG A 144 -15.94 -2.33 -10.47
N LEU A 145 -17.09 -1.93 -11.03
CA LEU A 145 -17.19 -1.12 -12.24
C LEU A 145 -18.21 0.01 -11.97
N PRO A 146 -17.82 1.29 -12.03
CA PRO A 146 -16.48 1.82 -12.37
C PRO A 146 -15.36 1.39 -11.42
N GLY A 147 -14.11 1.42 -11.89
CA GLY A 147 -12.93 0.99 -11.14
C GLY A 147 -12.45 2.00 -10.10
N GLY A 148 -11.62 1.55 -9.16
CA GLY A 148 -11.07 2.39 -8.09
C GLY A 148 -10.22 3.55 -8.60
N ASP A 149 -9.64 3.42 -9.79
CA ASP A 149 -8.94 4.50 -10.51
C ASP A 149 -9.85 5.71 -10.78
N LEU A 150 -11.10 5.48 -11.19
CA LEU A 150 -12.06 6.56 -11.43
C LEU A 150 -12.53 7.19 -10.12
N TYR A 151 -12.87 6.37 -9.13
CA TYR A 151 -13.29 6.87 -7.82
C TYR A 151 -12.20 7.72 -7.18
N LEU A 152 -10.95 7.25 -7.19
CA LEU A 152 -9.82 8.00 -6.64
C LEU A 152 -9.57 9.29 -7.43
N ALA A 153 -9.63 9.25 -8.77
CA ALA A 153 -9.48 10.45 -9.59
C ALA A 153 -10.55 11.51 -9.26
N SER A 154 -11.80 11.07 -9.07
CA SER A 154 -12.90 11.96 -8.69
C SER A 154 -12.73 12.56 -7.30
N GLU A 155 -12.37 11.75 -6.29
CA GLU A 155 -12.19 12.19 -4.90
C GLU A 155 -11.00 13.15 -4.76
N LEU A 156 -9.91 12.91 -5.50
CA LEU A 156 -8.76 13.83 -5.57
C LEU A 156 -9.06 15.12 -6.34
N GLY A 157 -10.21 15.19 -7.03
CA GLY A 157 -10.55 16.30 -7.91
C GLY A 157 -9.59 16.43 -9.09
N LEU A 158 -9.09 15.33 -9.64
CA LEU A 158 -8.25 15.38 -10.85
C LEU A 158 -9.05 15.92 -12.03
N ARG A 159 -8.35 16.34 -13.09
CA ARG A 159 -9.00 16.80 -14.32
C ARG A 159 -9.87 15.70 -14.93
N ASN A 160 -11.00 16.08 -15.54
CA ASN A 160 -11.93 15.13 -16.17
C ASN A 160 -11.34 14.35 -17.35
N ASP A 161 -10.23 14.83 -17.92
CA ASP A 161 -9.49 14.22 -19.02
C ASP A 161 -8.23 13.46 -18.56
N VAL A 162 -8.08 13.19 -17.25
CA VAL A 162 -6.93 12.44 -16.72
C VAL A 162 -6.83 11.05 -17.37
N GLY A 163 -5.65 10.71 -17.88
CA GLY A 163 -5.40 9.38 -18.42
C GLY A 163 -5.39 8.33 -17.31
N ARG A 164 -6.26 7.32 -17.37
CA ARG A 164 -6.39 6.31 -16.31
C ARG A 164 -5.88 4.95 -16.78
N VAL A 165 -5.10 4.30 -15.92
CA VAL A 165 -4.73 2.88 -16.06
C VAL A 165 -5.08 2.14 -14.78
N MET A 166 -6.08 1.27 -14.86
CA MET A 166 -6.47 0.40 -13.76
C MET A 166 -5.77 -0.97 -13.90
N LEU A 167 -5.07 -1.40 -12.86
CA LEU A 167 -4.36 -2.68 -12.81
C LEU A 167 -4.92 -3.55 -11.69
N TYR A 168 -5.87 -4.42 -12.04
CA TYR A 168 -6.48 -5.38 -11.12
C TYR A 168 -5.65 -6.66 -10.96
N PHE A 169 -5.68 -7.23 -9.75
CA PHE A 169 -5.25 -8.60 -9.43
C PHE A 169 -3.80 -8.97 -9.80
N LEU A 170 -2.87 -8.03 -9.64
CA LEU A 170 -1.43 -8.28 -9.84
C LEU A 170 -0.72 -8.82 -8.59
N GLY A 171 -1.38 -8.80 -7.42
CA GLY A 171 -0.77 -9.22 -6.16
C GLY A 171 0.52 -8.46 -5.83
N CYS A 172 1.47 -9.15 -5.18
CA CYS A 172 2.65 -8.51 -4.60
C CYS A 172 3.61 -7.84 -5.61
N TYR A 173 3.53 -8.16 -6.91
CA TYR A 173 4.34 -7.51 -7.94
C TYR A 173 3.62 -6.32 -8.62
N GLY A 174 2.42 -5.98 -8.16
CA GLY A 174 1.62 -4.89 -8.70
C GLY A 174 2.31 -3.53 -8.64
N GLY A 175 2.99 -3.20 -7.53
CA GLY A 175 3.68 -1.91 -7.37
C GLY A 175 4.78 -1.67 -8.41
N VAL A 176 5.65 -2.66 -8.65
CA VAL A 176 6.70 -2.56 -9.67
C VAL A 176 6.14 -2.58 -11.10
N THR A 177 5.00 -3.25 -11.31
CA THR A 177 4.28 -3.19 -12.59
C THR A 177 3.73 -1.80 -12.85
N GLY A 178 3.12 -1.19 -11.83
CA GLY A 178 2.65 0.18 -11.88
C GLY A 178 3.77 1.17 -12.16
N LEU A 179 4.95 0.99 -11.54
CA LEU A 179 6.14 1.81 -11.82
C LEU A 179 6.59 1.69 -13.27
N ARG A 180 6.60 0.47 -13.82
CA ARG A 180 6.96 0.23 -15.23
C ARG A 180 5.99 0.96 -16.17
N VAL A 181 4.68 0.87 -15.91
CA VAL A 181 3.67 1.59 -16.70
C VAL A 181 3.84 3.11 -16.57
N ALA A 182 4.00 3.61 -15.35
CA ALA A 182 4.17 5.04 -15.09
C ALA A 182 5.45 5.60 -15.74
N LYS A 183 6.53 4.81 -15.76
CA LYS A 183 7.77 5.13 -16.47
C LYS A 183 7.51 5.37 -17.95
N ASP A 184 6.87 4.42 -18.64
CA ASP A 184 6.65 4.53 -20.08
C ASP A 184 5.71 5.69 -20.42
N ILE A 185 4.71 5.96 -19.57
CA ILE A 185 3.84 7.14 -19.72
C ILE A 185 4.65 8.42 -19.57
N ALA A 186 5.46 8.55 -18.51
CA ALA A 186 6.23 9.76 -18.24
C ALA A 186 7.28 10.03 -19.32
N GLU A 187 8.03 9.02 -19.77
CA GLU A 187 9.11 9.20 -20.76
C GLU A 187 8.58 9.49 -22.17
N ASN A 188 7.39 9.02 -22.52
CA ASN A 188 6.79 9.28 -23.84
C ASN A 188 5.98 10.58 -23.92
N ASN A 189 5.72 11.24 -22.79
CA ASN A 189 4.89 12.45 -22.75
C ASN A 189 5.59 13.56 -21.94
N PRO A 190 6.45 14.38 -22.58
CA PRO A 190 7.17 15.45 -21.91
C PRO A 190 6.25 16.38 -21.11
N GLY A 191 6.63 16.68 -19.87
CA GLY A 191 5.84 17.52 -18.96
C GLY A 191 4.74 16.79 -18.19
N CYS A 192 4.45 15.53 -18.49
CA CYS A 192 3.44 14.77 -17.75
C CYS A 192 3.84 14.50 -16.30
N ARG A 193 2.81 14.35 -15.47
CA ARG A 193 2.88 13.91 -14.08
C ARG A 193 1.94 12.74 -13.90
N VAL A 194 2.50 11.62 -13.47
CA VAL A 194 1.79 10.35 -13.28
C VAL A 194 1.68 10.09 -11.78
N LEU A 195 0.46 9.98 -11.28
CA LEU A 195 0.18 9.48 -9.94
C LEU A 195 0.06 7.95 -10.00
N LEU A 196 1.04 7.23 -9.47
CA LEU A 196 0.92 5.81 -9.23
C LEU A 196 0.42 5.61 -7.80
N THR A 197 -0.71 4.91 -7.62
CA THR A 197 -1.24 4.56 -6.30
C THR A 197 -1.54 3.07 -6.21
N THR A 198 -1.00 2.43 -5.18
CA THR A 198 -1.26 1.03 -4.81
C THR A 198 -2.03 1.01 -3.50
N SER A 199 -3.13 0.25 -3.39
CA SER A 199 -3.90 0.15 -2.15
C SER A 199 -4.44 -1.26 -1.96
N GLU A 200 -4.13 -1.87 -0.81
CA GLU A 200 -4.42 -3.28 -0.54
C GLU A 200 -4.96 -3.49 0.87
N THR A 201 -5.89 -4.43 1.00
CA THR A 201 -6.46 -4.88 2.28
C THR A 201 -6.62 -6.39 2.31
N THR A 202 -6.46 -6.98 3.49
CA THR A 202 -6.60 -8.40 3.74
C THR A 202 -8.05 -8.90 3.82
N ILE A 203 -9.06 -8.01 3.71
CA ILE A 203 -10.48 -8.36 3.83
C ILE A 203 -10.90 -9.47 2.85
N LEU A 204 -10.43 -9.46 1.60
CA LEU A 204 -10.78 -10.52 0.64
C LEU A 204 -10.17 -11.89 1.03
N GLY A 205 -9.01 -11.86 1.67
CA GLY A 205 -8.25 -13.06 2.06
C GLY A 205 -8.61 -13.63 3.42
N PHE A 206 -9.16 -12.81 4.34
CA PHE A 206 -9.47 -13.24 5.70
C PHE A 206 -10.45 -14.42 5.73
N ARG A 207 -10.12 -15.51 6.40
CA ARG A 207 -10.99 -16.70 6.50
C ARG A 207 -10.60 -17.54 7.70
N PRO A 208 -11.46 -18.44 8.18
CA PRO A 208 -11.09 -19.41 9.21
C PRO A 208 -9.97 -20.33 8.74
N PRO A 209 -9.09 -20.78 9.66
CA PRO A 209 -8.03 -21.71 9.32
C PRO A 209 -8.58 -23.10 9.00
N ASN A 210 -7.95 -23.81 8.05
CA ASN A 210 -8.35 -25.16 7.67
C ASN A 210 -7.12 -26.05 7.43
N LYS A 211 -7.13 -27.29 7.93
CA LYS A 211 -6.04 -28.27 7.78
C LYS A 211 -5.72 -28.63 6.33
N ALA A 212 -6.73 -28.67 5.46
CA ALA A 212 -6.56 -28.90 4.03
C ALA A 212 -5.94 -27.71 3.29
N ARG A 213 -5.88 -26.53 3.92
CA ARG A 213 -5.30 -25.29 3.39
C ARG A 213 -4.25 -24.71 4.35
N PRO A 214 -3.13 -25.41 4.59
CA PRO A 214 -2.14 -25.00 5.58
C PRO A 214 -1.50 -23.64 5.27
N TYR A 215 -1.48 -23.21 4.01
CA TYR A 215 -0.95 -21.91 3.58
C TYR A 215 -1.80 -20.71 4.00
N ASP A 216 -3.06 -20.90 4.37
CA ASP A 216 -3.90 -19.80 4.89
C ASP A 216 -3.27 -19.19 6.16
N LEU A 217 -2.61 -20.00 6.99
CA LEU A 217 -1.91 -19.53 8.19
C LEU A 217 -0.69 -18.66 7.87
N VAL A 218 -0.03 -18.90 6.74
CA VAL A 218 1.08 -18.07 6.27
C VAL A 218 0.54 -16.68 5.90
N GLY A 219 -0.59 -16.64 5.21
CA GLY A 219 -1.27 -15.38 4.90
C GLY A 219 -1.71 -14.62 6.16
N ALA A 220 -2.33 -15.32 7.10
CA ALA A 220 -2.74 -14.74 8.39
C ALA A 220 -1.56 -14.16 9.17
N ALA A 221 -0.38 -14.79 9.14
CA ALA A 221 0.82 -14.34 9.84
C ALA A 221 1.54 -13.17 9.14
N LEU A 222 1.45 -13.05 7.80
CA LEU A 222 2.28 -12.12 7.02
C LEU A 222 1.54 -10.87 6.53
N PHE A 223 0.33 -11.03 6.00
CA PHE A 223 -0.31 -9.93 5.29
C PHE A 223 -0.89 -8.88 6.24
N GLY A 224 -0.78 -7.63 5.81
CA GLY A 224 -1.40 -6.46 6.43
C GLY A 224 -1.83 -5.49 5.34
N ASP A 225 -2.47 -4.41 5.78
CA ASP A 225 -3.22 -3.49 4.94
C ASP A 225 -2.48 -2.16 4.83
N GLY A 226 -2.60 -1.50 3.69
CA GLY A 226 -2.03 -0.19 3.48
C GLY A 226 -2.06 0.27 2.04
N ALA A 227 -1.70 1.54 1.85
CA ALA A 227 -1.56 2.16 0.55
C ALA A 227 -0.25 2.93 0.45
N ALA A 228 0.23 3.05 -0.79
CA ALA A 228 1.37 3.87 -1.14
C ALA A 228 1.07 4.60 -2.45
N ALA A 229 1.60 5.80 -2.59
CA ALA A 229 1.51 6.60 -3.79
C ALA A 229 2.88 7.15 -4.17
N ALA A 230 3.08 7.43 -5.45
CA ALA A 230 4.26 8.08 -5.98
C ALA A 230 3.85 9.03 -7.11
N ILE A 231 4.47 10.21 -7.16
CA ILE A 231 4.44 11.06 -8.35
C ILE A 231 5.66 10.74 -9.19
N ILE A 232 5.44 10.41 -10.46
CA ILE A 232 6.48 10.12 -11.45
C ILE A 232 6.39 11.14 -12.59
N GLY A 233 7.55 11.64 -13.03
CA GLY A 233 7.64 12.53 -14.18
C GLY A 233 9.07 12.59 -14.72
N THR A 234 9.25 13.19 -15.90
CA THR A 234 10.57 13.57 -16.42
C THR A 234 10.88 15.02 -16.08
N ASP A 235 12.15 15.37 -16.21
CA ASP A 235 12.64 16.76 -16.20
C ASP A 235 12.14 17.54 -14.97
N PRO A 236 12.47 17.06 -13.76
CA PRO A 236 12.03 17.72 -12.54
C PRO A 236 12.59 19.14 -12.49
N LEU A 237 11.73 20.10 -12.11
CA LEU A 237 12.17 21.44 -11.77
C LEU A 237 13.00 21.34 -10.49
N LEU A 238 14.31 21.56 -10.62
CA LEU A 238 15.17 21.69 -9.45
C LEU A 238 14.73 22.96 -8.73
N ALA A 239 14.31 22.83 -7.47
CA ALA A 239 14.06 24.00 -6.63
C ALA A 239 15.30 24.89 -6.67
N SER A 240 15.14 26.14 -7.07
CA SER A 240 16.20 27.14 -6.96
C SER A 240 16.59 27.19 -5.48
N VAL A 241 17.87 26.96 -5.21
CA VAL A 241 18.44 27.32 -3.93
C VAL A 241 18.53 28.83 -3.97
N ASP A 242 17.54 29.51 -3.41
CA ASP A 242 17.69 30.94 -3.13
C ASP A 242 18.85 31.06 -2.13
N GLU A 243 19.90 31.81 -2.53
CA GLU A 243 21.06 32.19 -1.70
C GLU A 243 20.67 33.11 -0.53
#